data_AF-A0A965NR42-F1
#
_entry.id   AF-A0A965NR42-F1
#
_cell.length_a   1.000
_cell.length_b   1.000
_cell.length_c   1.000
_cell.angle_alpha   90.00
_cell.angle_beta   90.00
_cell.angle_gamma   90.00
#
_symmetry.space_group_name_H-M   'P 1'
#
loop_
_entity.id
_entity.type
_entity.pdbx_description
1 polymer ?
#
loop_
_entity_poly.entity_id
_entity_poly.type
_entity_poly.pdbx_seq_one_letter_code
_entity_poly.pdbx_strand_id
1 'polypeptide(L)'
;VVMVPAMMLVLGLAPVVAKGTSLAVIVPTAIIGTWRNRRNLNVDVRAGTVIGLAGAGTAVVGGVIADRMPDRFSNLLFALLLVYMAVRLVREARKNKGLQ
;
A
#
# COMPACT_ATOMS: atom_id res chain seq x y z
N VAL A 1 0.20 0.13 -4.96
CA VAL A 1 1.22 1.19 -5.14
C VAL A 1 1.05 1.95 -6.45
N VAL A 2 0.88 1.28 -7.60
CA VAL A 2 0.68 1.95 -8.91
C VAL A 2 -0.61 2.78 -8.98
N MET A 3 -1.63 2.37 -8.25
CA MET A 3 -2.95 3.02 -8.29
C MET A 3 -2.93 4.49 -7.84
N VAL A 4 -2.13 4.86 -6.82
CA VAL A 4 -2.07 6.25 -6.34
C VAL A 4 -1.52 7.22 -7.39
N PRO A 5 -0.31 7.01 -7.96
CA PRO A 5 0.18 7.89 -9.03
C PRO A 5 -0.69 7.81 -10.28
N ALA A 6 -1.32 6.66 -10.59
CA ALA A 6 -2.28 6.59 -11.69
C ALA A 6 -3.49 7.51 -11.45
N MET A 7 -4.08 7.49 -10.25
CA MET A 7 -5.18 8.40 -9.89
C MET A 7 -4.76 9.88 -9.92
N MET A 8 -3.55 10.20 -9.46
CA MET A 8 -3.06 11.58 -9.46
C MET A 8 -2.76 12.09 -10.88
N LEU A 9 -2.09 11.30 -11.71
CA LEU A 9 -1.62 11.73 -13.03
C LEU A 9 -2.68 11.59 -14.11
N VAL A 10 -3.53 10.56 -14.04
CA VAL A 10 -4.55 10.28 -15.06
C VAL A 10 -5.87 10.95 -14.72
N LEU A 11 -6.28 10.91 -13.44
CA LEU A 11 -7.57 11.43 -12.98
C LEU A 11 -7.47 12.82 -12.31
N GLY A 12 -6.26 13.35 -12.13
CA GLY A 12 -6.04 14.66 -11.50
C GLY A 12 -6.46 14.73 -10.02
N LEU A 13 -6.61 13.59 -9.34
CA LEU A 13 -7.09 13.56 -7.96
C LEU A 13 -6.04 14.11 -6.99
N ALA A 14 -6.52 14.84 -5.98
CA ALA A 14 -5.67 15.35 -4.91
C ALA A 14 -4.93 14.20 -4.19
N PRO A 15 -3.66 14.39 -3.75
CA PRO A 15 -2.86 13.34 -3.13
C PRO A 15 -3.55 12.65 -1.94
N VAL A 16 -4.26 13.41 -1.11
CA VAL A 16 -4.99 12.87 0.05
C VAL A 16 -6.11 11.92 -0.36
N VAL A 17 -6.89 12.29 -1.38
CA VAL A 17 -7.99 11.47 -1.92
C VAL A 17 -7.42 10.22 -2.58
N ALA A 18 -6.41 10.37 -3.44
CA ALA A 18 -5.80 9.25 -4.15
C ALA A 18 -5.20 8.20 -3.19
N LYS A 19 -4.50 8.64 -2.13
CA LYS A 19 -3.97 7.74 -1.08
C LYS A 19 -5.11 7.04 -0.34
N GLY A 20 -6.14 7.77 0.09
CA GLY A 20 -7.28 7.22 0.83
C GLY A 20 -8.10 6.21 0.02
N THR A 21 -8.48 6.55 -1.21
CA THR A 21 -9.19 5.64 -2.12
C THR A 21 -8.37 4.39 -2.39
N SER A 22 -7.06 4.52 -2.56
CA SER A 22 -6.19 3.36 -2.76
C SER A 22 -6.21 2.38 -1.58
N LEU A 23 -6.29 2.91 -0.36
CA LEU A 23 -6.39 2.12 0.87
C LEU A 23 -7.76 1.45 0.98
N ALA A 24 -8.83 2.16 0.62
CA ALA A 24 -10.18 1.60 0.60
C ALA A 24 -10.29 0.39 -0.33
N VAL A 25 -9.67 0.43 -1.51
CA VAL A 25 -9.63 -0.69 -2.47
C VAL A 25 -8.84 -1.90 -1.94
N ILE A 26 -7.88 -1.69 -1.03
CA ILE A 26 -7.12 -2.80 -0.41
C ILE A 26 -8.05 -3.71 0.42
N VAL A 27 -9.09 -3.16 1.06
CA VAL A 27 -9.99 -3.93 1.94
C VAL A 27 -10.70 -5.08 1.19
N PRO A 28 -11.51 -4.83 0.13
CA PRO A 28 -12.20 -5.90 -0.58
C PRO A 28 -11.22 -6.85 -1.29
N THR A 29 -10.10 -6.34 -1.82
CA THR A 29 -9.10 -7.17 -2.49
C THR A 29 -8.38 -8.10 -1.52
N ALA A 30 -8.07 -7.64 -0.30
CA ALA A 30 -7.49 -8.46 0.76
C ALA A 30 -8.47 -9.54 1.25
N ILE A 31 -9.77 -9.22 1.37
CA ILE A 31 -10.81 -10.20 1.75
C ILE A 31 -10.87 -11.33 0.71
N ILE A 32 -10.97 -10.98 -0.58
CA ILE A 32 -11.02 -11.95 -1.67
C ILE A 32 -9.73 -12.77 -1.74
N GLY A 33 -8.57 -12.12 -1.61
CA GLY A 33 -7.27 -12.78 -1.59
C GLY A 33 -7.12 -13.77 -0.43
N THR A 34 -7.56 -13.38 0.77
CA THR A 34 -7.56 -14.24 1.96
C THR A 34 -8.49 -15.43 1.78
N TRP A 35 -9.69 -15.21 1.24
CA TRP A 35 -10.63 -16.30 0.95
C TRP A 35 -10.08 -17.31 -0.06
N ARG A 36 -9.45 -16.82 -1.13
CA ARG A 36 -8.78 -17.68 -2.13
C ARG A 36 -7.62 -18.46 -1.51
N ASN A 37 -6.80 -17.80 -0.70
CA ASN A 37 -5.64 -18.45 -0.07
C ASN A 37 -6.06 -19.47 1.01
N ARG A 38 -7.19 -19.23 1.69
CA ARG A 38 -7.75 -20.16 2.68
C ARG A 38 -8.20 -21.46 2.02
N ARG A 39 -8.78 -21.40 0.81
CA ARG A 39 -9.13 -22.60 0.03
C ARG A 39 -7.90 -23.46 -0.32
N ASN A 40 -6.73 -22.85 -0.44
CA ASN A 40 -5.47 -23.53 -0.73
C ASN A 40 -4.70 -23.96 0.54
N LEU A 41 -5.33 -23.93 1.73
CA LEU A 41 -4.72 -24.27 3.03
C LEU A 41 -3.45 -23.49 3.38
N ASN A 42 -3.24 -22.33 2.75
CA ASN A 42 -1.99 -21.56 2.85
C ASN A 42 -2.14 -20.30 3.72
N VAL A 43 -3.08 -20.32 4.68
CA VAL A 43 -3.40 -19.18 5.56
C VAL A 43 -3.06 -19.50 7.01
N ASP A 44 -2.09 -18.77 7.56
CA ASP A 44 -1.89 -18.68 9.01
C ASP A 44 -2.74 -17.53 9.56
N VAL A 45 -3.87 -17.89 10.19
CA VAL A 45 -4.82 -16.92 10.76
C VAL A 45 -4.23 -16.20 11.97
N ARG A 46 -3.37 -16.86 12.76
CA ARG A 46 -2.76 -16.24 13.94
C ARG A 46 -1.77 -15.16 13.51
N ALA A 47 -0.84 -15.50 12.62
CA ALA A 47 0.11 -14.53 12.08
C ALA A 47 -0.61 -13.39 11.35
N GLY A 48 -1.61 -13.72 10.52
CA GLY A 48 -2.40 -12.72 9.79
C GLY A 48 -3.14 -11.75 10.71
N THR A 49 -3.71 -12.23 11.82
CA THR A 49 -4.43 -11.39 12.78
C THR A 49 -3.48 -10.48 13.56
N VAL A 50 -2.34 -11.00 14.03
CA VAL A 50 -1.33 -10.21 14.76
C VAL A 50 -0.78 -9.09 13.87
N ILE A 51 -0.37 -9.43 12.65
CA ILE A 51 0.14 -8.45 11.68
C ILE A 51 -0.95 -7.46 11.27
N GLY A 52 -2.18 -7.95 11.07
CA GLY A 52 -3.33 -7.13 10.71
C GLY A 52 -3.68 -6.08 11.78
N LEU A 53 -3.73 -6.49 13.05
CA LEU A 53 -4.02 -5.59 14.17
C LEU A 53 -2.89 -4.59 14.40
N ALA A 54 -1.63 -5.04 14.36
CA ALA A 54 -0.47 -4.15 14.47
C ALA A 54 -0.44 -3.13 13.31
N GLY A 55 -0.71 -3.59 12.09
CA GLY A 55 -0.79 -2.75 10.89
C GLY A 55 -1.94 -1.74 10.98
N ALA A 56 -3.14 -2.17 11.41
CA ALA A 56 -4.30 -1.29 11.57
C ALA A 56 -4.06 -0.22 12.63
N GLY A 57 -3.53 -0.61 13.80
CA GLY A 57 -3.21 0.32 14.88
C GLY A 57 -2.17 1.36 14.45
N THR A 58 -1.07 0.92 13.83
CA THR A 58 -0.04 1.83 13.34
C THR A 58 -0.52 2.70 12.18
N ALA A 59 -1.39 2.21 11.30
CA ALA A 59 -1.98 3.00 10.22
C ALA A 59 -2.88 4.13 10.74
N VAL A 60 -3.70 3.89 11.76
CA VAL A 60 -4.53 4.94 12.38
C VAL A 60 -3.65 6.01 13.01
N VAL A 61 -2.67 5.60 13.82
CA VAL A 61 -1.71 6.54 14.44
C VAL A 61 -0.96 7.34 13.37
N GLY A 62 -0.49 6.67 12.33
CA GLY A 62 0.20 7.30 11.19
C GLY A 62 -0.69 8.29 10.44
N GLY A 63 -1.97 7.97 10.23
CA GLY A 63 -2.94 8.85 9.60
C GLY A 63 -3.18 10.12 10.42
N VAL A 64 -3.40 9.98 11.73
CA VAL A 64 -3.57 11.11 12.65
C VAL A 64 -2.33 12.01 12.72
N ILE A 65 -1.13 11.43 12.62
CA ILE A 65 0.12 12.19 12.53
C ILE A 65 0.20 12.91 11.17
N ALA A 66 -0.14 12.22 10.08
CA ALA A 66 -0.09 12.77 8.73
C ALA A 66 -1.07 13.94 8.54
N ASP A 67 -2.26 13.89 9.14
CA ASP A 67 -3.27 14.96 9.07
C ASP A 67 -2.81 16.24 9.78
N ARG A 68 -1.88 16.14 10.73
CA ARG A 68 -1.27 17.30 11.41
C ARG A 68 -0.03 17.84 10.71
N MET A 69 0.48 17.16 9.67
CA MET A 69 1.65 17.60 8.93
C MET A 69 1.27 18.58 7.82
N PRO A 70 2.16 19.54 7.48
CA PRO A 70 1.97 20.36 6.29
C PRO A 70 1.89 19.51 5.02
N ASP A 71 0.97 19.84 4.10
CA ASP A 71 0.75 19.11 2.85
C ASP A 71 2.03 18.88 2.05
N ARG A 72 2.91 19.89 2.00
CA ARG A 72 4.21 19.81 1.31
C ARG A 72 5.07 18.68 1.86
N PHE A 73 5.09 18.50 3.17
CA PHE A 73 5.90 17.49 3.84
C PHE A 73 5.31 16.09 3.65
N SER A 74 3.99 15.94 3.80
CA SER A 74 3.27 14.68 3.53
C SER A 74 3.43 14.22 2.07
N ASN A 75 3.39 15.17 1.13
CA ASN A 75 3.60 14.88 -0.29
C ASN A 75 5.05 14.52 -0.59
N LEU A 76 6.04 15.17 0.03
CA LEU A 76 7.45 14.82 -0.11
C LEU A 76 7.75 13.41 0.42
N LEU A 77 7.29 13.08 1.63
CA LEU A 77 7.42 11.74 2.21
C LEU A 77 6.80 10.67 1.31
N PHE A 78 5.62 10.96 0.78
CA PHE A 78 4.95 10.06 -0.16
C PHE A 78 5.73 9.92 -1.48
N ALA A 79 6.29 11.00 -2.01
CA ALA A 79 7.13 10.96 -3.20
C ALA A 79 8.39 10.10 -2.98
N LEU A 80 9.05 10.23 -1.82
CA LEU A 80 10.18 9.38 -1.44
C LEU A 80 9.78 7.90 -1.37
N LEU A 81 8.61 7.60 -0.79
CA LEU A 81 8.06 6.24 -0.78
C LEU A 81 7.82 5.70 -2.19
N LEU A 82 7.29 6.52 -3.11
CA LEU A 82 7.11 6.12 -4.51
C LEU A 82 8.44 5.83 -5.20
N VAL A 83 9.46 6.68 -5.02
CA VAL A 83 10.81 6.46 -5.58
C VAL A 83 11.40 5.17 -5.03
N TYR A 84 11.32 4.95 -3.71
CA TYR A 84 11.77 3.71 -3.08
C TYR A 84 11.07 2.48 -3.68
N MET A 85 9.74 2.52 -3.80
CA MET A 85 8.97 1.41 -4.37
C MET A 85 9.28 1.18 -5.84
N ALA A 86 9.50 2.24 -6.63
CA ALA A 86 9.92 2.13 -8.02
C ALA A 86 11.27 1.42 -8.14
N VAL A 87 12.27 1.83 -7.33
CA VAL A 87 13.57 1.17 -7.29
C VAL A 87 13.44 -0.29 -6.88
N ARG A 88 12.65 -0.59 -5.85
CA ARG A 88 12.38 -1.97 -5.41
C ARG A 88 11.79 -2.81 -6.53
N LEU A 89 10.74 -2.33 -7.20
CA LEU A 89 10.08 -3.05 -8.29
C LEU A 89 11.02 -3.28 -9.47
N VAL A 90 11.83 -2.28 -9.85
CA VAL A 90 12.84 -2.44 -10.92
C VAL A 90 13.89 -3.47 -10.54
N ARG A 91 14.39 -3.46 -9.30
CA ARG A 91 15.35 -4.47 -8.80
C ARG A 91 14.75 -5.88 -8.82
N GLU A 92 13.52 -6.03 -8.36
CA GLU A 92 12.82 -7.32 -8.30
C GLU A 92 12.50 -7.85 -9.71
N ALA A 93 12.08 -6.98 -10.63
CA ALA A 93 11.89 -7.32 -12.03
C ALA A 93 13.19 -7.75 -12.72
N ARG A 94 14.32 -7.07 -12.44
CA ARG A 94 15.64 -7.47 -12.96
C ARG A 94 16.12 -8.80 -12.38
N LYS A 95 15.91 -9.04 -11.08
CA LYS A 95 16.27 -10.30 -10.43
C LYS A 95 15.49 -11.48 -11.02
N ASN A 96 14.18 -11.31 -11.26
CA ASN A 96 13.35 -12.35 -11.84
C ASN A 96 13.65 -12.61 -13.33
N LYS A 97 14.12 -11.61 -14.09
CA LYS A 97 14.61 -11.79 -15.47
C LYS A 97 15.95 -12.50 -15.58
N GLY A 98 16.75 -12.58 -14.51
CA GLY A 98 18.03 -13.30 -14.50
C GLY A 98 17.91 -14.80 -14.14
N LEU A 99 16.69 -15.30 -13.92
CA LEU A 99 16.39 -16.70 -13.57
C LEU A 99 15.55 -17.41 -14.64
N GLN A 100 15.34 -16.77 -15.79
CA GLN A 100 14.80 -17.35 -17.03
C GLN A 100 15.87 -17.32 -18.09
#